data_AF-A0A952LUX3-F1
#
_entry.id   AF-A0A952LUX3-F1
#
_cell.length_a   1.000
_cell.length_b   1.000
_cell.length_c   1.000
_cell.angle_alpha   90.00
_cell.angle_beta   90.00
_cell.angle_gamma   90.00
#
_symmetry.space_group_name_H-M   'P 1'
#
loop_
_entity.id
_entity.type
_entity.pdbx_description
1 polymer ?
#
loop_
_entity_poly.entity_id
_entity_poly.type
_entity_poly.pdbx_seq_one_letter_code
_entity_poly.pdbx_strand_id
1 'polypeptide(L)'
;MSPKSQSQFNQQLSIAYKELNLFFASPIGYLFLAVYVSITLFIFFWGESFFARNIADVRPMFEWMPLILIFLCSALTMRMWSEERRNGTLEHVLTLPVNTWQFVVGKFSACQLVLILALLLTLPLPLTISMIANLDWGPVISGYIATVTLGAAYIAIGLYVSSRSDNQIVSLILTCLL
;
A
#
# COMPACT_ATOMS: atom_id res chain seq x y z
N MET A 1 22.78 -23.50 -5.86
CA MET A 1 21.57 -23.05 -5.11
C MET A 1 20.90 -24.28 -4.52
N SER A 2 20.75 -24.36 -3.19
CA SER A 2 20.25 -25.56 -2.49
C SER A 2 18.73 -25.76 -2.71
N PRO A 3 18.25 -27.01 -2.90
CA PRO A 3 16.83 -27.32 -3.14
C PRO A 3 15.88 -26.84 -2.03
N LYS A 4 16.39 -26.59 -0.80
CA LYS A 4 15.60 -25.96 0.27
C LYS A 4 15.27 -24.49 -0.01
N SER A 5 16.13 -23.74 -0.70
CA SER A 5 15.91 -22.32 -0.98
C SER A 5 14.81 -22.06 -2.02
N GLN A 6 14.69 -22.94 -3.03
CA GLN A 6 13.60 -22.87 -4.02
C GLN A 6 12.23 -23.15 -3.40
N SER A 7 12.16 -24.10 -2.46
CA SER A 7 10.92 -24.38 -1.72
C SER A 7 10.46 -23.18 -0.88
N GLN A 8 11.40 -22.47 -0.23
CA GLN A 8 11.09 -21.30 0.59
C GLN A 8 10.61 -20.09 -0.22
N PHE A 9 11.22 -19.84 -1.40
CA PHE A 9 10.78 -18.77 -2.29
C PHE A 9 9.36 -19.00 -2.82
N ASN A 10 9.05 -20.24 -3.22
CA ASN A 10 7.72 -20.60 -3.69
C ASN A 10 6.64 -20.45 -2.59
N GLN A 11 7.00 -20.70 -1.33
CA GLN A 11 6.10 -20.49 -0.18
C GLN A 11 5.81 -19.01 0.05
N GLN A 12 6.83 -18.14 0.01
CA GLN A 12 6.63 -16.68 0.13
C GLN A 12 5.70 -16.14 -0.96
N LEU A 13 5.94 -16.57 -2.21
CA LEU A 13 5.12 -16.16 -3.35
C LEU A 13 3.69 -16.67 -3.23
N SER A 14 3.51 -17.90 -2.75
CA SER A 14 2.18 -18.48 -2.52
C SER A 14 1.40 -17.73 -1.44
N ILE A 15 2.06 -17.29 -0.36
CA ILE A 15 1.44 -16.48 0.69
C ILE A 15 1.05 -15.13 0.12
N ALA A 16 1.96 -14.45 -0.59
CA ALA A 16 1.67 -13.16 -1.19
C ALA A 16 0.51 -13.24 -2.20
N TYR A 17 0.47 -14.28 -3.04
CA TYR A 17 -0.60 -14.50 -4.01
C TYR A 17 -1.95 -14.77 -3.33
N LYS A 18 -1.95 -15.56 -2.25
CA LYS A 18 -3.15 -15.80 -1.43
C LYS A 18 -3.68 -14.49 -0.85
N GLU A 19 -2.82 -13.66 -0.26
CA GLU A 19 -3.23 -12.37 0.33
C GLU A 19 -3.75 -11.40 -0.72
N LEU A 20 -3.10 -11.32 -1.88
CA LEU A 20 -3.58 -10.53 -3.01
C LEU A 20 -4.95 -11.00 -3.48
N ASN A 21 -5.15 -12.31 -3.63
CA ASN A 21 -6.43 -12.85 -4.06
C ASN A 21 -7.52 -12.60 -3.01
N LEU A 22 -7.21 -12.70 -1.71
CA LEU A 22 -8.13 -12.33 -0.64
C LEU A 22 -8.46 -10.83 -0.65
N PHE A 23 -7.50 -9.98 -1.01
CA PHE A 23 -7.71 -8.54 -1.18
C PHE A 23 -8.67 -8.25 -2.34
N PHE A 24 -8.39 -8.79 -3.52
CA PHE A 24 -9.19 -8.58 -4.72
C PHE A 24 -10.50 -9.39 -4.75
N ALA A 25 -10.68 -10.39 -3.88
CA ALA A 25 -11.96 -11.05 -3.69
C ALA A 25 -12.92 -10.25 -2.81
N SER A 26 -12.40 -9.33 -1.99
CA SER A 26 -13.22 -8.52 -1.08
C SER A 26 -13.64 -7.21 -1.74
N PRO A 27 -14.95 -6.86 -1.75
CA PRO A 27 -15.43 -5.57 -2.25
C PRO A 27 -14.79 -4.37 -1.53
N ILE A 28 -14.43 -4.55 -0.25
CA ILE A 28 -13.77 -3.52 0.56
C ILE A 28 -12.40 -3.11 -0.02
N GLY A 29 -11.64 -4.06 -0.59
CA GLY A 29 -10.31 -3.75 -1.15
C GLY A 29 -10.39 -2.75 -2.31
N TYR A 30 -11.35 -2.94 -3.20
CA TYR A 30 -11.62 -1.99 -4.29
C TYR A 30 -12.11 -0.64 -3.78
N LEU A 31 -12.94 -0.60 -2.73
CA LEU A 31 -13.39 0.65 -2.13
C LEU A 31 -12.22 1.48 -1.60
N PHE A 32 -11.26 0.87 -0.91
CA PHE A 32 -10.09 1.60 -0.41
C PHE A 32 -9.23 2.19 -1.53
N LEU A 33 -8.99 1.42 -2.60
CA LEU A 33 -8.26 1.91 -3.77
C LEU A 33 -9.02 3.04 -4.47
N ALA A 34 -10.32 2.89 -4.65
CA ALA A 34 -11.17 3.91 -5.27
C ALA A 34 -11.19 5.20 -4.45
N VAL A 35 -11.31 5.10 -3.12
CA VAL A 35 -11.28 6.25 -2.20
C VAL A 35 -9.92 6.92 -2.23
N TYR A 36 -8.82 6.16 -2.18
CA TYR A 36 -7.46 6.71 -2.28
C TYR A 36 -7.26 7.52 -3.56
N VAL A 37 -7.61 6.96 -4.71
CA VAL A 37 -7.48 7.65 -6.01
C VAL A 37 -8.42 8.86 -6.07
N SER A 38 -9.66 8.72 -5.61
CA SER A 38 -10.64 9.82 -5.63
C SER A 38 -10.20 11.00 -4.77
N ILE A 39 -9.68 10.74 -3.57
CA ILE A 39 -9.15 11.78 -2.67
C ILE A 39 -7.92 12.45 -3.29
N THR A 40 -7.00 11.65 -3.88
CA THR A 40 -5.80 12.19 -4.53
C THR A 40 -6.16 13.11 -5.70
N LEU A 41 -7.10 12.68 -6.55
CA LEU A 41 -7.63 13.49 -7.65
C LEU A 41 -8.32 14.76 -7.16
N PHE A 42 -9.15 14.63 -6.12
CA PHE A 42 -9.89 15.75 -5.55
C PHE A 42 -8.95 16.82 -4.97
N ILE A 43 -7.94 16.42 -4.19
CA ILE A 43 -6.95 17.36 -3.64
C ILE A 43 -6.16 18.03 -4.76
N PHE A 44 -5.76 17.27 -5.78
CA PHE A 44 -4.99 17.80 -6.89
C PHE A 44 -5.75 18.85 -7.70
N PHE A 45 -7.00 18.56 -8.09
CA PHE A 45 -7.80 19.48 -8.92
C PHE A 45 -8.42 20.62 -8.12
N TRP A 46 -9.00 20.32 -6.95
CA TRP A 46 -9.78 21.28 -6.16
C TRP A 46 -8.96 21.94 -5.05
N GLY A 47 -8.23 21.16 -4.25
CA GLY A 47 -7.48 21.67 -3.10
C GLY A 47 -6.38 22.63 -3.53
N GLU A 48 -5.59 22.21 -4.50
CA GLU A 48 -4.46 22.96 -5.02
C GLU A 48 -4.84 23.92 -6.18
N SER A 49 -6.13 23.95 -6.56
CA SER A 49 -6.68 24.81 -7.63
C SER A 49 -5.80 24.80 -8.89
N PHE A 50 -5.45 23.60 -9.37
CA PHE A 50 -4.47 23.40 -10.43
C PHE A 50 -4.68 24.31 -11.65
N PHE A 51 -5.93 24.46 -12.11
CA PHE A 51 -6.29 25.30 -13.24
C PHE A 51 -6.11 26.81 -12.98
N ALA A 52 -6.21 27.27 -11.73
CA ALA A 52 -6.04 28.67 -11.38
C ALA A 52 -4.55 29.10 -11.35
N ARG A 53 -3.63 28.15 -11.14
CA ARG A 53 -2.19 28.44 -11.01
C ARG A 53 -1.50 28.74 -12.33
N ASN A 54 -2.07 28.36 -13.48
CA ASN A 54 -1.44 28.49 -14.81
C ASN A 54 -0.01 27.92 -14.89
N ILE A 55 0.35 26.99 -14.00
CA ILE A 55 1.66 26.34 -13.95
C ILE A 55 1.42 24.83 -13.95
N ALA A 56 2.08 24.13 -14.87
CA ALA A 56 2.03 22.68 -14.97
C ALA A 56 3.00 22.03 -13.98
N ASP A 57 2.56 21.91 -12.73
CA ASP A 57 3.36 21.32 -11.65
C ASP A 57 2.60 20.20 -10.94
N VAL A 58 3.31 19.10 -10.69
CA VAL A 58 2.83 17.93 -9.95
C VAL A 58 3.38 17.87 -8.52
N ARG A 59 4.33 18.74 -8.16
CA ARG A 59 4.93 18.79 -6.81
C ARG A 59 3.88 18.85 -5.69
N PRO A 60 2.80 19.65 -5.80
CA PRO A 60 1.78 19.71 -4.76
C PRO A 60 1.05 18.37 -4.53
N MET A 61 0.95 17.52 -5.57
CA MET A 61 0.42 16.15 -5.41
C MET A 61 1.29 15.34 -4.45
N PHE A 62 2.62 15.44 -4.59
CA PHE A 62 3.57 14.70 -3.78
C PHE A 62 3.71 15.24 -2.35
N GLU A 63 3.36 16.52 -2.11
CA GLU A 63 3.33 17.09 -0.76
C GLU A 63 2.18 16.53 0.09
N TRP A 64 1.03 16.26 -0.52
CA TRP A 64 -0.11 15.62 0.16
C TRP A 64 0.01 14.10 0.25
N MET A 65 0.87 13.51 -0.57
CA MET A 65 1.03 12.06 -0.68
C MET A 65 1.35 11.34 0.64
N PRO A 66 2.24 11.85 1.52
CA PRO A 66 2.54 11.21 2.80
C PRO A 66 1.29 11.07 3.69
N LEU A 67 0.46 12.11 3.77
CA LEU A 67 -0.75 12.10 4.59
C LEU A 67 -1.77 11.07 4.07
N ILE A 68 -1.98 11.03 2.76
CA ILE A 68 -2.90 10.07 2.14
C ILE A 68 -2.35 8.64 2.29
N LEU A 69 -1.04 8.46 2.15
CA LEU A 69 -0.37 7.17 2.31
C LEU A 69 -0.48 6.61 3.73
N ILE A 70 -0.40 7.43 4.78
CA ILE A 70 -0.59 6.97 6.16
C ILE A 70 -1.95 6.27 6.29
N PHE A 71 -3.01 6.91 5.79
CA PHE A 71 -4.35 6.34 5.84
C PHE A 71 -4.47 5.07 5.01
N LEU A 72 -3.92 5.07 3.78
CA LEU A 72 -3.93 3.89 2.91
C LEU A 72 -3.16 2.72 3.54
N CYS A 73 -1.94 2.95 4.02
CA CYS A 73 -1.08 1.93 4.62
C CYS A 73 -1.70 1.36 5.90
N SER A 74 -2.29 2.22 6.73
CA SER A 74 -3.00 1.80 7.94
C SER A 74 -4.20 0.91 7.61
N ALA A 75 -5.02 1.29 6.63
CA ALA A 75 -6.13 0.49 6.15
C ALA A 75 -5.69 -0.87 5.56
N LEU A 76 -4.62 -0.89 4.77
CA LEU A 76 -4.08 -2.11 4.16
C LEU A 76 -3.55 -3.09 5.23
N THR A 77 -2.86 -2.59 6.26
CA THR A 77 -2.20 -3.42 7.27
C THR A 77 -3.13 -3.93 8.36
N MET A 78 -4.15 -3.16 8.73
CA MET A 78 -5.15 -3.50 9.75
C MET A 78 -5.84 -4.86 9.52
N ARG A 79 -6.10 -5.20 8.26
CA ARG A 79 -6.83 -6.42 7.87
C ARG A 79 -5.96 -7.69 7.91
N MET A 80 -4.66 -7.54 7.63
CA MET A 80 -3.74 -8.66 7.39
C MET A 80 -3.60 -9.62 8.57
N TRP A 81 -3.57 -9.12 9.80
CA TRP A 81 -3.45 -9.98 10.99
C TRP A 81 -4.80 -10.26 11.65
N SER A 82 -5.71 -9.29 11.63
CA SER A 82 -6.98 -9.45 12.32
C SER A 82 -7.92 -10.44 11.63
N GLU A 83 -7.97 -10.50 10.30
CA GLU A 83 -8.81 -11.50 9.62
C GLU A 83 -8.34 -12.94 9.91
N GLU A 84 -7.03 -13.18 9.98
CA GLU A 84 -6.51 -14.51 10.29
C GLU A 84 -6.70 -14.90 11.77
N ARG A 85 -6.62 -13.91 12.67
CA ARG A 85 -6.87 -14.11 14.11
C ARG A 85 -8.36 -14.38 14.37
N ARG A 86 -9.24 -13.68 13.66
CA ARG A 86 -10.70 -13.88 13.71
C ARG A 86 -11.14 -15.21 13.10
N ASN A 87 -10.47 -15.66 12.04
CA ASN A 87 -10.78 -16.92 11.36
C ASN A 87 -10.07 -18.14 11.97
N GLY A 88 -9.36 -18.00 13.10
CA GLY A 88 -8.60 -19.07 13.75
C GLY A 88 -7.48 -19.68 12.89
N THR A 89 -7.16 -19.06 11.75
CA THR A 89 -6.24 -19.64 10.75
C THR A 89 -4.79 -19.50 11.19
N LEU A 90 -4.49 -18.60 12.13
CA LEU A 90 -3.17 -18.48 12.75
C LEU A 90 -2.73 -19.78 13.42
N GLU A 91 -3.64 -20.52 14.07
CA GLU A 91 -3.32 -21.80 14.71
C GLU A 91 -2.97 -22.87 13.65
N HIS A 92 -3.64 -22.83 12.51
CA HIS A 92 -3.36 -23.75 11.41
C HIS A 92 -2.05 -23.41 10.69
N VAL A 93 -1.70 -22.12 10.56
CA VAL A 93 -0.41 -21.69 9.98
C VAL A 93 0.76 -22.00 10.90
N LEU A 94 0.58 -21.88 12.22
CA LEU A 94 1.60 -22.21 13.22
C LEU A 94 1.89 -23.71 13.34
N THR A 95 0.96 -24.57 12.92
CA THR A 95 1.16 -26.03 12.86
C THR A 95 1.82 -26.51 11.57
N LEU A 96 1.87 -25.66 10.52
CA LEU A 96 2.59 -25.94 9.29
C LEU A 96 4.10 -25.63 9.48
N PRO A 97 5.01 -26.39 8.85
CA PRO A 97 6.47 -26.18 8.96
C PRO A 97 6.94 -24.98 8.13
N VAL A 98 6.33 -23.81 8.33
CA VAL A 98 6.67 -22.56 7.63
C VAL A 98 7.37 -21.63 8.60
N ASN A 99 8.49 -21.06 8.20
CA ASN A 99 9.21 -20.10 9.04
C ASN A 99 8.41 -18.80 9.18
N THR A 100 8.26 -18.30 10.40
CA THR A 100 7.56 -17.04 10.71
C THR A 100 8.07 -15.87 9.88
N TRP A 101 9.37 -15.82 9.59
CA TRP A 101 9.98 -14.79 8.73
C TRP A 101 9.44 -14.78 7.30
N GLN A 102 9.19 -15.95 6.70
CA GLN A 102 8.65 -16.04 5.33
C GLN A 102 7.21 -15.53 5.28
N PHE A 103 6.46 -15.77 6.36
CA PHE A 103 5.10 -15.30 6.49
C PHE A 103 5.04 -13.76 6.54
N VAL A 104 5.90 -13.14 7.35
CA VAL A 104 6.00 -11.68 7.44
C VAL A 104 6.40 -11.07 6.09
N VAL A 105 7.42 -11.64 5.42
CA VAL A 105 7.88 -11.15 4.11
C VAL A 105 6.81 -11.32 3.03
N GLY A 106 6.05 -12.41 3.04
CA GLY A 106 4.94 -12.64 2.11
C GLY A 106 3.85 -11.58 2.25
N LYS A 107 3.43 -11.30 3.49
CA LYS A 107 2.43 -10.25 3.78
C LYS A 107 2.91 -8.85 3.42
N PHE A 108 4.15 -8.52 3.78
CA PHE A 108 4.76 -7.26 3.39
C PHE A 108 4.76 -7.09 1.87
N SER A 109 5.18 -8.12 1.13
CA SER A 109 5.22 -8.09 -0.33
C SER A 109 3.82 -7.93 -0.94
N ALA A 110 2.80 -8.57 -0.38
CA ALA A 110 1.42 -8.40 -0.82
C ALA A 110 0.94 -6.95 -0.63
N CYS A 111 1.12 -6.36 0.55
CA CYS A 111 0.75 -4.97 0.82
C CYS A 111 1.51 -4.00 -0.08
N GLN A 112 2.81 -4.23 -0.28
CA GLN A 112 3.65 -3.39 -1.14
C GLN A 112 3.18 -3.44 -2.60
N LEU A 113 2.78 -4.61 -3.10
CA LEU A 113 2.22 -4.75 -4.45
C LEU A 113 0.89 -4.02 -4.60
N VAL A 114 0.01 -4.07 -3.60
CA VAL A 114 -1.25 -3.30 -3.61
C VAL A 114 -0.97 -1.80 -3.60
N LEU A 115 0.01 -1.34 -2.82
CA LEU A 115 0.42 0.06 -2.80
C LEU A 115 0.99 0.51 -4.15
N ILE A 116 1.85 -0.30 -4.78
CA ILE A 116 2.36 -0.02 -6.14
C ILE A 116 1.20 0.05 -7.13
N LEU A 117 0.22 -0.85 -7.05
CA LEU A 117 -0.96 -0.81 -7.90
C LEU A 117 -1.81 0.45 -7.67
N ALA A 118 -1.96 0.89 -6.41
CA ALA A 118 -2.62 2.15 -6.08
C ALA A 118 -1.89 3.35 -6.72
N LEU A 119 -0.56 3.37 -6.67
CA LEU A 119 0.25 4.42 -7.29
C LEU A 119 0.19 4.37 -8.82
N LEU A 120 0.18 3.19 -9.42
CA LEU A 120 -0.02 3.03 -10.87
C LEU A 120 -1.36 3.63 -11.32
N LEU A 121 -2.41 3.48 -10.51
CA LEU A 121 -3.71 4.11 -10.79
C LEU A 121 -3.65 5.64 -10.77
N THR A 122 -2.63 6.25 -10.17
CA THR A 122 -2.44 7.72 -10.18
C THR A 122 -1.62 8.21 -11.37
N LEU A 123 -0.89 7.34 -12.10
CA LEU A 123 -0.09 7.71 -13.27
C LEU A 123 -0.85 8.40 -14.42
N PRO A 124 -2.16 8.17 -14.64
CA PRO A 124 -2.90 8.94 -15.64
C PRO A 124 -2.86 10.46 -15.39
N LEU A 125 -2.65 10.93 -14.15
CA LEU A 125 -2.52 12.36 -13.83
C LEU A 125 -1.30 13.02 -14.50
N PRO A 126 -0.05 12.64 -14.19
CA PRO A 126 1.12 13.24 -14.83
C PRO A 126 1.11 13.01 -16.35
N LEU A 127 0.55 11.90 -16.83
CA LEU A 127 0.43 11.62 -18.26
C LEU A 127 -0.50 12.63 -18.95
N THR A 128 -1.69 12.90 -18.40
CA THR A 128 -2.61 13.91 -18.97
C THR A 128 -2.02 15.32 -18.91
N ILE A 129 -1.32 15.68 -17.83
CA ILE A 129 -0.67 16.99 -17.70
C ILE A 129 0.46 17.16 -18.73
N SER A 130 1.25 16.12 -18.97
CA SER A 130 2.34 16.14 -19.97
C SER A 130 1.86 16.35 -21.41
N MET A 131 0.59 16.02 -21.70
CA MET A 131 -0.01 16.27 -23.02
C MET A 131 -0.48 17.72 -23.18
N ILE A 132 -0.83 18.39 -22.08
CA ILE A 132 -1.39 19.75 -22.08
C ILE A 132 -0.28 20.81 -21.90
N ALA A 133 0.79 20.46 -21.20
CA ALA A 133 1.87 21.38 -20.87
C ALA A 133 3.24 20.68 -20.76
N ASN A 134 4.31 21.47 -20.80
CA ASN A 134 5.68 20.98 -20.61
C ASN A 134 5.91 20.62 -19.14
N LEU A 135 5.67 19.34 -18.82
CA LEU A 135 5.92 18.79 -17.49
C LEU A 135 7.38 18.35 -17.36
N ASP A 136 8.02 18.74 -16.26
CA ASP A 136 9.33 18.21 -15.88
C ASP A 136 9.18 16.80 -15.29
N TRP A 137 9.71 15.81 -16.00
CA TRP A 137 9.65 14.40 -15.60
C TRP A 137 10.62 14.05 -14.46
N GLY A 138 11.63 14.87 -14.19
CA GLY A 138 12.58 14.63 -13.11
C GLY A 138 11.87 14.53 -11.74
N PRO A 139 11.13 15.58 -11.31
CA PRO A 139 10.35 15.57 -10.08
C PRO A 139 9.29 14.46 -10.03
N VAL A 140 8.66 14.13 -11.17
CA VAL A 140 7.64 13.07 -11.27
C VAL A 140 8.23 11.71 -10.87
N ILE A 141 9.33 11.31 -11.51
CA ILE A 141 9.95 10.01 -11.29
C ILE A 141 10.51 9.92 -9.86
N SER A 142 11.18 10.98 -9.39
CA SER A 142 11.68 11.02 -8.01
C SER A 142 10.55 10.97 -6.98
N GLY A 143 9.42 11.64 -7.27
CA GLY A 143 8.24 11.64 -6.41
C GLY A 143 7.63 10.25 -6.27
N TYR A 144 7.48 9.51 -7.37
CA TYR A 144 7.00 8.13 -7.32
C TYR A 144 7.95 7.20 -6.57
N ILE A 145 9.26 7.28 -6.80
CA ILE A 145 10.26 6.46 -6.09
C ILE A 145 10.24 6.77 -4.59
N ALA A 146 10.18 8.04 -4.22
CA ALA A 146 10.06 8.47 -2.83
C ALA A 146 8.79 7.93 -2.19
N THR A 147 7.66 8.01 -2.90
CA THR A 147 6.35 7.55 -2.43
C THR A 147 6.30 6.04 -2.22
N VAL A 148 6.87 5.24 -3.14
CA VAL A 148 6.97 3.78 -3.00
C VAL A 148 7.82 3.40 -1.79
N THR A 149 8.94 4.10 -1.59
CA THR A 149 9.87 3.83 -0.47
C THR A 149 9.27 4.25 0.87
N LEU A 150 8.59 5.40 0.91
CA LEU A 150 7.88 5.89 2.08
C LEU A 150 6.70 4.99 2.45
N GLY A 151 5.93 4.55 1.45
CA GLY A 151 4.88 3.55 1.62
C GLY A 151 5.38 2.22 2.20
N ALA A 152 6.56 1.75 1.75
CA ALA A 152 7.19 0.56 2.30
C ALA A 152 7.50 0.72 3.81
N ALA A 153 7.99 1.89 4.23
CA ALA A 153 8.24 2.18 5.63
C ALA A 153 6.94 2.15 6.46
N TYR A 154 5.86 2.78 5.98
CA TYR A 154 4.57 2.77 6.66
C TYR A 154 3.93 1.39 6.72
N ILE A 155 4.05 0.57 5.68
CA ILE A 155 3.58 -0.82 5.71
C ILE A 155 4.35 -1.63 6.73
N ALA A 156 5.67 -1.45 6.84
CA ALA A 156 6.48 -2.14 7.84
C ALA A 156 6.06 -1.78 9.27
N ILE A 157 5.83 -0.49 9.54
CA ILE A 157 5.32 0.00 10.83
C ILE A 157 3.92 -0.57 11.11
N GLY A 158 3.01 -0.48 10.13
CA GLY A 158 1.64 -0.96 10.28
C GLY A 158 1.56 -2.47 10.53
N LEU A 159 2.38 -3.27 9.84
CA LEU A 159 2.47 -4.72 10.11
C LEU A 159 3.01 -5.02 11.51
N TYR A 160 3.99 -4.25 11.99
CA TYR A 160 4.52 -4.38 13.34
C TYR A 160 3.46 -4.04 14.40
N VAL A 161 2.78 -2.90 14.25
CA VAL A 161 1.71 -2.46 15.17
C VAL A 161 0.51 -3.43 15.15
N SER A 162 0.14 -3.91 13.97
CA SER A 162 -0.95 -4.89 13.77
C SER A 162 -0.65 -6.23 14.44
N SER A 163 0.62 -6.68 14.45
CA SER A 163 0.99 -7.92 15.15
C SER A 163 0.76 -7.85 16.68
N ARG A 164 0.86 -6.66 17.27
CA ARG A 164 0.67 -6.40 18.71
C ARG A 164 -0.77 -6.08 19.10
N SER A 165 -1.65 -5.81 18.14
CA SER A 165 -3.01 -5.32 18.41
C SER A 165 -4.04 -6.35 17.96
N ASP A 166 -4.94 -6.77 18.85
CA ASP A 166 -6.03 -7.70 18.50
C ASP A 166 -7.23 -6.99 17.85
N ASN A 167 -7.35 -5.68 18.07
CA ASN A 167 -8.44 -4.87 17.53
C ASN A 167 -7.99 -4.06 16.31
N GLN A 168 -8.69 -4.27 15.19
CA GLN A 168 -8.45 -3.59 13.93
C GLN A 168 -8.42 -2.06 14.09
N ILE A 169 -9.39 -1.49 14.84
CA ILE A 169 -9.52 -0.04 14.97
C ILE A 169 -8.34 0.55 15.75
N VAL A 170 -7.87 -0.17 16.77
CA VAL A 170 -6.70 0.25 17.58
C VAL A 170 -5.43 0.19 16.74
N SER A 171 -5.27 -0.85 15.92
CA SER A 171 -4.15 -0.94 14.96
C SER A 171 -4.14 0.23 13.98
N LEU A 172 -5.32 0.64 13.50
CA LEU A 172 -5.44 1.75 12.56
C LEU A 172 -5.02 3.08 13.19
N ILE A 173 -5.54 3.38 14.38
CA ILE A 173 -5.26 4.62 15.10
C ILE A 173 -3.78 4.70 15.48
N LEU A 174 -3.20 3.62 16.01
CA LEU A 174 -1.78 3.60 16.40
C LEU A 174 -0.83 3.76 15.22
N THR A 175 -1.14 3.13 14.08
CA THR A 175 -0.32 3.26 12.87
C THR A 175 -0.45 4.66 12.26
N CYS A 176 -1.60 5.31 12.41
CA CYS A 176 -1.79 6.68 11.93
C CYS A 176 -1.10 7.73 12.83
N LEU A 177 -0.93 7.43 14.11
CA LEU A 177 -0.33 8.32 15.10
C LEU A 177 1.21 8.29 15.08
N LEU A 178 1.80 7.16 14.70
CA LEU A 178 3.25 6.91 14.65
C LEU A 178 3.84 7.26 13.27
#